data_AF-A0A0A2B6N4-F1
#
_entry.id   AF-A0A0A2B6N4-F1
#
_cell.length_a   1.000
_cell.length_b   1.000
_cell.length_c   1.000
_cell.angle_alpha   90.00
_cell.angle_beta   90.00
_cell.angle_gamma   90.00
#
_symmetry.space_group_name_H-M   'P 1'
#
loop_
_entity.id
_entity.type
_entity.pdbx_description
1 polymer ?
#
loop_
_entity_poly.entity_id
_entity_poly.type
_entity_poly.pdbx_seq_one_letter_code
_entity_poly.pdbx_strand_id
1 'polypeptide(L)'
;MADLNIPNLNIKNDKYIFKKKLNLRRKSKRRLFTESFFLFILSVLLVYINYLIPNKNLLLKNLTSTFHKTFLLLIELLSYLYEIFLVIFIFVSTFTALILMVGSFNRLFKISKRKSKQIVYK
;
A
#
# COMPACT_ATOMS: atom_id res chain seq x y z
N MET A 1 52.62 -28.71 -26.36
CA MET A 1 51.66 -27.85 -25.65
C MET A 1 50.62 -28.76 -25.04
N ALA A 2 50.40 -28.72 -23.73
CA ALA A 2 49.50 -29.62 -23.05
C ALA A 2 48.04 -29.15 -23.22
N ASP A 3 47.18 -30.00 -23.76
CA ASP A 3 45.75 -29.72 -23.87
C ASP A 3 45.13 -29.63 -22.47
N LEU A 4 44.67 -28.43 -22.12
CA LEU A 4 43.93 -28.17 -20.88
C LEU A 4 42.53 -28.77 -21.01
N ASN A 5 42.30 -29.92 -20.36
CA ASN A 5 40.96 -30.48 -20.16
C ASN A 5 40.15 -29.60 -19.21
N ILE A 6 39.37 -28.67 -19.76
CA ILE A 6 38.44 -27.82 -19.00
C ILE A 6 37.23 -28.68 -18.59
N PRO A 7 36.92 -28.85 -17.29
CA PRO A 7 35.74 -29.59 -16.86
C PRO A 7 34.45 -28.83 -17.24
N ASN A 8 33.46 -29.58 -17.72
CA ASN A 8 32.18 -29.06 -18.21
C ASN A 8 31.37 -28.37 -17.07
N LEU A 9 31.37 -27.05 -17.07
CA LEU A 9 30.78 -26.17 -16.03
C LEU A 9 29.24 -26.11 -16.01
N ASN A 10 28.52 -27.06 -16.60
CA ASN A 10 27.07 -26.90 -16.80
C ASN A 10 26.27 -28.19 -16.54
N ILE A 11 25.95 -28.46 -15.26
CA ILE A 11 25.09 -29.60 -14.88
C ILE A 11 23.80 -29.18 -14.12
N LYS A 12 23.62 -27.90 -13.72
CA LYS A 12 22.37 -27.45 -13.07
C LYS A 12 21.83 -26.16 -13.69
N ASN A 13 21.04 -26.31 -14.74
CA ASN A 13 20.38 -25.20 -15.44
C ASN A 13 19.22 -24.57 -14.64
N ASP A 14 18.74 -25.26 -13.58
CA ASP A 14 17.60 -24.85 -12.78
C ASP A 14 17.93 -23.85 -11.65
N LYS A 15 19.20 -23.48 -11.49
CA LYS A 15 19.66 -22.63 -10.37
C LYS A 15 19.30 -21.13 -10.53
N TYR A 16 18.78 -20.73 -11.68
CA TYR A 16 18.52 -19.33 -12.00
C TYR A 16 17.11 -19.18 -12.57
N ILE A 17 16.25 -18.50 -11.81
CA ILE A 17 14.85 -18.18 -12.17
C ILE A 17 14.80 -17.43 -13.52
N PHE A 18 15.81 -16.62 -13.82
CA PHE A 18 15.94 -15.86 -15.07
C PHE A 18 16.58 -16.63 -16.23
N LYS A 19 17.14 -17.83 -16.00
CA LYS A 19 17.72 -18.68 -17.07
C LYS A 19 16.65 -19.54 -17.77
N LYS A 20 15.47 -19.71 -17.14
CA LYS A 20 14.22 -20.05 -17.83
C LYS A 20 13.77 -18.84 -18.65
N LYS A 21 14.41 -18.72 -19.82
CA LYS A 21 14.21 -17.73 -20.87
C LYS A 21 12.76 -17.24 -20.95
N LEU A 22 12.56 -15.92 -21.05
CA LEU A 22 11.49 -15.39 -21.89
C LEU A 22 11.64 -16.15 -23.21
N ASN A 23 10.76 -17.11 -23.46
CA ASN A 23 10.87 -17.95 -24.64
C ASN A 23 10.80 -16.99 -25.84
N LEU A 24 11.97 -16.71 -26.45
CA LEU A 24 12.13 -16.02 -27.74
C LEU A 24 11.60 -16.91 -28.86
N ARG A 25 10.47 -17.58 -28.63
CA ARG A 25 9.77 -18.34 -29.63
C ARG A 25 9.09 -17.30 -30.51
N ARG A 26 9.69 -17.09 -31.68
CA ARG A 26 9.16 -16.21 -32.72
C ARG A 26 7.67 -16.52 -32.91
N LYS A 27 6.80 -15.54 -32.63
CA LYS A 27 5.38 -15.67 -32.94
C LYS A 27 5.24 -15.94 -34.43
N SER A 28 4.35 -16.84 -34.81
CA SER A 28 4.08 -17.12 -36.22
C SER A 28 3.52 -15.86 -36.89
N LYS A 29 3.81 -15.67 -38.19
CA LYS A 29 3.27 -14.53 -38.97
C LYS A 29 1.74 -14.43 -38.85
N ARG A 30 1.04 -15.57 -38.85
CA ARG A 30 -0.43 -15.63 -38.67
C ARG A 30 -0.88 -15.04 -37.34
N ARG A 31 -0.20 -15.36 -36.24
CA ARG A 31 -0.55 -14.86 -34.89
C ARG A 31 -0.28 -13.36 -34.76
N LEU A 32 0.82 -12.87 -35.34
CA LEU A 32 1.10 -11.43 -35.37
C LEU A 32 0.06 -10.66 -36.18
N PHE A 33 -0.40 -11.24 -37.28
CA PHE A 33 -1.43 -10.64 -38.13
C PHE A 33 -2.80 -10.57 -37.41
N THR A 34 -3.23 -11.65 -36.75
CA THR A 34 -4.49 -11.64 -36.00
C THR A 34 -4.44 -10.68 -34.81
N GLU A 35 -3.33 -10.62 -34.07
CA GLU A 35 -3.14 -9.64 -32.98
C GLU A 35 -3.21 -8.19 -33.52
N SER A 36 -2.57 -7.91 -34.65
CA SER A 36 -2.57 -6.58 -35.26
C SER A 36 -3.96 -6.18 -35.78
N PHE A 37 -4.68 -7.10 -36.41
CA PHE A 37 -6.04 -6.88 -36.90
C PHE A 37 -7.02 -6.64 -35.76
N PHE A 38 -6.88 -7.36 -34.65
CA PHE A 38 -7.69 -7.13 -33.45
C PHE A 38 -7.44 -5.75 -32.84
N LEU A 39 -6.17 -5.34 -32.73
CA LEU A 39 -5.81 -3.99 -32.29
C LEU A 39 -6.35 -2.90 -33.22
N PHE A 40 -6.39 -3.15 -34.53
CA PHE A 40 -6.96 -2.24 -35.51
C PHE A 40 -8.48 -2.11 -35.35
N ILE A 41 -9.21 -3.21 -35.18
CA ILE A 41 -10.65 -3.14 -34.91
C ILE A 41 -10.92 -2.39 -33.60
N LEU A 42 -10.16 -2.69 -32.55
CA LEU A 42 -10.27 -1.99 -31.27
C LEU A 42 -10.01 -0.50 -31.39
N SER A 43 -9.02 -0.08 -32.19
CA SER A 43 -8.73 1.34 -32.38
C SER A 43 -9.85 2.05 -33.13
N VAL A 44 -10.41 1.45 -34.18
CA VAL A 44 -11.57 1.98 -34.91
C VAL A 44 -12.79 2.06 -34.00
N LEU A 45 -13.03 1.04 -33.18
CA LEU A 45 -14.11 1.02 -32.20
C LEU A 45 -13.95 2.13 -31.15
N LEU A 46 -12.74 2.37 -30.66
CA LEU A 46 -12.45 3.48 -29.75
C LEU A 46 -12.71 4.86 -30.38
N VAL A 47 -12.31 5.05 -31.64
CA VAL A 47 -12.60 6.28 -32.38
C VAL A 47 -14.10 6.48 -32.55
N TYR A 48 -14.84 5.41 -32.87
CA TYR A 48 -16.29 5.45 -33.03
C TYR A 48 -17.01 5.79 -31.72
N ILE A 49 -16.64 5.14 -30.61
CA ILE A 49 -17.18 5.45 -29.28
C ILE A 49 -16.90 6.92 -28.93
N ASN A 50 -15.66 7.38 -29.14
CA ASN A 50 -15.32 8.77 -28.89
C ASN A 50 -16.11 9.73 -29.79
N TYR A 51 -16.36 9.39 -31.05
CA TYR A 51 -17.16 10.21 -31.96
C TYR A 51 -18.61 10.34 -31.49
N LEU A 52 -19.21 9.27 -30.97
CA LEU A 52 -20.58 9.24 -30.47
C LEU A 52 -20.83 10.15 -29.26
N ILE A 53 -19.79 10.53 -28.49
CA ILE A 53 -19.96 11.38 -27.30
C ILE A 53 -20.34 12.81 -27.73
N PRO A 54 -21.58 13.28 -27.43
CA PRO A 54 -21.98 14.65 -27.72
C PRO A 54 -21.36 15.63 -26.72
N ASN A 55 -21.25 16.91 -27.09
CA ASN A 55 -20.91 18.01 -26.18
C ASN A 55 -19.59 17.84 -25.39
N LYS A 56 -18.55 17.31 -26.04
CA LYS A 56 -17.22 17.05 -25.45
C LYS A 56 -16.61 18.25 -24.73
N ASN A 57 -16.73 19.45 -25.30
CA ASN A 57 -16.18 20.67 -24.71
C ASN A 57 -16.85 21.02 -23.37
N LEU A 58 -18.16 20.80 -23.27
CA LEU A 58 -18.92 21.03 -22.04
C LEU A 58 -18.57 19.98 -20.97
N LEU A 59 -18.41 18.71 -21.37
CA LEU A 59 -17.93 17.65 -20.48
C LEU A 59 -16.55 17.96 -19.89
N LEU A 60 -15.60 18.40 -20.71
CA LEU A 60 -14.26 18.77 -20.26
C LEU A 60 -14.27 19.98 -19.32
N LYS A 61 -15.11 20.98 -19.60
CA LYS A 61 -15.25 22.16 -18.73
C LYS A 61 -15.88 21.78 -17.36
N ASN A 62 -16.89 20.91 -17.38
CA ASN A 62 -17.55 20.46 -16.16
C ASN A 62 -16.65 19.56 -15.32
N LEU A 63 -15.72 18.82 -15.94
CA LEU A 63 -14.79 17.94 -15.26
C LEU A 63 -13.96 18.66 -14.20
N THR A 64 -13.40 19.83 -14.50
CA THR A 64 -12.64 20.62 -13.51
C THR A 64 -13.52 21.04 -12.33
N SER A 65 -14.76 21.45 -12.61
CA SER A 65 -15.70 21.90 -11.57
C SER A 65 -16.17 20.75 -10.67
N THR A 66 -16.41 19.57 -11.23
CA THR A 66 -16.81 18.39 -10.45
C THR A 66 -15.62 17.87 -9.66
N PHE A 67 -14.42 17.88 -10.22
CA PHE A 67 -13.20 17.47 -9.52
C PHE A 67 -12.96 18.34 -8.28
N HIS A 68 -13.07 19.66 -8.40
CA HIS A 68 -12.95 20.56 -7.25
C HIS A 68 -13.99 20.25 -6.16
N LYS A 69 -15.26 20.02 -6.54
CA LYS A 69 -16.31 19.64 -5.58
C LYS A 69 -16.02 18.30 -4.90
N THR A 70 -15.56 17.30 -5.65
CA THR A 70 -15.19 16.00 -5.08
C THR A 70 -14.01 16.11 -4.12
N PHE A 71 -13.03 16.97 -4.42
CA PHE A 71 -11.90 17.24 -3.51
C PHE A 71 -12.36 17.92 -2.22
N LEU A 72 -13.27 18.90 -2.33
CA LEU A 72 -13.82 19.59 -1.16
C LEU A 72 -14.57 18.63 -0.24
N LEU A 73 -15.43 17.78 -0.80
CA LEU A 73 -16.15 16.75 -0.03
C LEU A 73 -15.19 15.72 0.60
N LEU A 74 -14.09 15.39 -0.06
CA LEU A 74 -13.08 14.49 0.47
C LEU A 74 -12.34 15.10 1.67
N ILE A 75 -12.01 16.39 1.60
CA ILE A 75 -11.42 17.13 2.74
C ILE A 75 -12.41 17.17 3.91
N GLU A 76 -13.69 17.44 3.63
CA GLU A 76 -14.73 17.49 4.65
C GLU A 76 -14.90 16.12 5.35
N LEU A 77 -14.91 15.04 4.58
CA LEU A 77 -14.95 13.67 5.12
C LEU A 77 -13.74 13.38 6.03
N LEU A 78 -12.54 13.81 5.62
CA LEU A 78 -11.32 13.65 6.44
C LEU A 78 -11.41 14.46 7.74
N SER A 79 -12.03 15.64 7.72
CA SER A 79 -12.26 16.45 8.93
C SER A 79 -13.15 15.71 9.93
N TYR A 80 -14.28 15.16 9.48
CA TYR A 80 -15.19 14.41 10.35
C TYR A 80 -14.54 13.12 10.91
N LEU A 81 -13.74 12.42 10.09
CA LEU A 81 -12.99 11.26 10.56
C LEU A 81 -11.97 11.64 11.65
N TYR A 82 -11.26 12.76 11.47
CA TYR A 82 -10.33 13.28 12.47
C TYR A 82 -11.02 13.59 13.79
N GLU A 83 -12.19 14.24 13.76
CA GLU A 83 -12.98 14.51 14.96
C GLU A 83 -13.38 13.22 15.71
N ILE A 84 -13.83 12.20 14.97
CA ILE A 84 -14.16 10.89 15.56
C ILE A 84 -12.92 10.26 16.23
N PHE A 85 -11.76 10.29 15.56
CA PHE A 85 -10.52 9.77 16.13
C PHE A 85 -10.08 10.53 17.38
N LEU A 86 -10.26 11.86 17.42
CA LEU A 86 -9.97 12.66 18.60
C LEU A 86 -10.82 12.24 19.79
N VAL A 87 -12.13 12.04 19.59
CA VAL A 87 -13.03 11.57 20.65
C VAL A 87 -12.56 10.21 21.19
N ILE A 88 -12.25 9.27 20.30
CA ILE A 88 -11.73 7.95 20.70
C ILE A 88 -10.42 8.09 21.48
N PHE A 89 -9.51 8.97 21.04
CA PHE A 89 -8.25 9.22 21.72
C PHE A 89 -8.44 9.79 23.12
N ILE A 90 -9.42 10.68 23.33
CA ILE A 90 -9.78 11.20 24.65
C ILE A 90 -10.22 10.05 25.58
N PHE A 91 -11.05 9.13 25.10
CA PHE A 91 -11.48 7.98 25.91
C PHE A 91 -10.31 7.04 26.26
N VAL A 92 -9.44 6.73 25.30
CA VAL A 92 -8.29 5.85 25.55
C VAL A 92 -7.29 6.51 26.50
N SER A 93 -6.99 7.80 26.31
CA SER A 93 -6.05 8.54 27.16
C SER A 93 -6.57 8.68 28.60
N THR A 94 -7.85 8.95 28.79
CA THR A 94 -8.45 9.01 30.13
C THR A 94 -8.40 7.65 30.83
N PHE A 95 -8.70 6.55 30.13
CA PHE A 95 -8.64 5.21 30.70
C PHE A 95 -7.21 4.82 31.10
N THR A 96 -6.23 5.10 30.24
CA THR A 96 -4.82 4.85 30.55
C THR A 96 -4.33 5.71 31.72
N ALA A 97 -4.73 6.97 31.81
CA ALA A 97 -4.42 7.84 32.94
C ALA A 97 -4.99 7.30 34.26
N LEU A 98 -6.23 6.79 34.27
CA LEU A 98 -6.83 6.17 35.46
C LEU A 98 -6.04 4.94 35.93
N ILE A 99 -5.66 4.05 35.01
CA ILE A 99 -4.85 2.87 35.36
C ILE A 99 -3.50 3.29 35.98
N LEU A 100 -2.82 4.26 35.37
CA LEU A 100 -1.55 4.79 35.87
C LEU A 100 -1.70 5.43 37.25
N MET A 101 -2.78 6.17 37.47
CA MET A 101 -3.09 6.82 38.73
C MET A 101 -3.34 5.80 39.85
N VAL A 102 -4.14 4.75 39.61
CA VAL A 102 -4.35 3.68 40.61
C VAL A 102 -3.04 2.96 40.92
N GLY A 103 -2.24 2.65 39.90
CA GLY A 103 -0.92 2.03 40.06
C GLY A 103 0.04 2.90 40.90
N SER A 104 0.06 4.21 40.66
CA SER A 104 0.92 5.14 41.41
C SER A 104 0.48 5.28 42.87
N PHE A 105 -0.83 5.39 43.15
CA PHE A 105 -1.35 5.41 44.51
C PHE A 105 -1.03 4.13 45.28
N ASN A 106 -1.20 2.96 44.67
CA ASN A 106 -0.86 1.68 45.31
C ASN A 106 0.62 1.67 45.75
N ARG A 107 1.53 2.18 44.90
CA ARG A 107 2.96 2.28 45.24
C ARG A 107 3.21 3.27 46.38
N LEU A 108 2.57 4.44 46.38
CA LEU A 108 2.67 5.43 47.45
C LEU A 108 2.18 4.87 48.79
N PHE A 109 1.03 4.19 48.82
CA PHE A 109 0.51 3.54 50.03
C PHE A 109 1.47 2.47 50.56
N LYS A 110 2.10 1.67 49.69
CA LYS A 110 3.12 0.70 50.09
C LYS A 110 4.36 1.37 50.71
N ILE A 111 4.79 2.52 50.17
CA ILE A 111 5.92 3.28 50.71
C ILE A 111 5.56 3.88 52.08
N SER A 112 4.39 4.51 52.20
CA SER A 112 3.93 5.15 53.45
C SER A 112 3.76 4.15 54.60
N LYS A 113 3.28 2.93 54.32
CA LYS A 113 3.11 1.88 55.34
C LYS A 113 4.40 1.09 55.65
N ARG A 114 5.53 1.44 55.05
CA ARG A 114 6.80 0.73 55.26
C ARG A 114 7.33 1.05 56.67
N LYS A 115 7.20 0.11 57.62
CA LYS A 115 7.86 0.22 58.92
C LYS A 115 9.38 0.25 58.71
N SER A 116 10.05 1.33 59.10
CA SER A 116 11.51 1.35 59.19
C SER A 116 11.92 0.44 60.35
N LYS A 117 12.44 -0.76 60.05
CA LYS A 117 13.20 -1.50 61.07
C LYS A 117 14.45 -0.68 61.34
N GLN A 118 14.51 0.03 62.46
CA GLN A 118 15.78 0.53 62.97
C GLN A 118 16.68 -0.68 63.20
N ILE A 119 17.79 -0.74 62.49
CA ILE A 119 18.85 -1.72 62.75
C ILE A 119 19.49 -1.25 64.04
N VAL A 120 19.06 -1.84 65.16
CA VAL A 120 19.73 -1.66 66.45
C VAL A 120 21.02 -2.47 66.36
N TYR A 121 22.14 -1.80 66.13
CA TYR A 121 23.45 -2.40 66.29
C TYR A 121 23.66 -2.67 67.79
N LYS A 122 23.92 -3.94 68.11
CA LYS A 122 24.12 -4.45 69.46
C LYS A 122 25.55 -4.22 69.91
#